data_AF-A0A6C0HRW9-F1
#
_entry.id   AF-A0A6C0HRW9-F1
#
_cell.length_a   1.000
_cell.length_b   1.000
_cell.length_c   1.000
_cell.angle_alpha   90.00
_cell.angle_beta   90.00
_cell.angle_gamma   90.00
#
_symmetry.space_group_name_H-M   'P 1'
#
loop_
_entity.id
_entity.type
_entity.pdbx_description
1 polymer ?
#
loop_
_entity_poly.entity_id
_entity_poly.type
_entity_poly.pdbx_seq_one_letter_code
_entity_poly.pdbx_strand_id
1 'polypeptide(L)'
;MEFRKKRNVNRQPSGFVKPTRISEELADFLEKPHGSEMARTQVTREINTYIRAHSLATGRNINPDAKLLALLKIPSNVELTYFNLQRYMSPHFYKNVKENPQSNEETKDEMAQLKEEMLQMKEEMKQLNASIGELLKRKASVVEYFENRKKI
;
A
#
# COMPACT_ATOMS: atom_id res chain seq x y z
N MET A 1 11.47 -44.06 -14.98
CA MET A 1 11.33 -43.53 -13.60
C MET A 1 12.25 -42.34 -13.44
N GLU A 2 11.64 -41.24 -12.98
CA GLU A 2 12.12 -39.95 -12.49
C GLU A 2 13.56 -39.46 -12.75
N PHE A 3 13.65 -38.35 -13.50
CA PHE A 3 14.75 -37.40 -13.42
C PHE A 3 14.59 -36.51 -12.18
N ARG A 4 15.25 -36.86 -11.07
CA ARG A 4 15.40 -35.94 -9.91
C ARG A 4 16.34 -34.80 -10.28
N LYS A 5 15.78 -33.73 -10.86
CA LYS A 5 16.49 -32.50 -11.23
C LYS A 5 17.05 -31.84 -9.96
N LYS A 6 18.39 -31.87 -9.81
CA LYS A 6 19.11 -31.20 -8.72
C LYS A 6 18.71 -29.72 -8.69
N ARG A 7 18.15 -29.26 -7.58
CA ARG A 7 17.75 -27.87 -7.38
C ARG A 7 19.01 -27.00 -7.40
N ASN A 8 19.12 -26.16 -8.41
CA ASN A 8 20.24 -25.24 -8.60
C ASN A 8 20.28 -24.24 -7.42
N VAL A 9 21.32 -24.31 -6.60
CA VAL A 9 21.47 -23.61 -5.29
C VAL A 9 21.99 -22.18 -5.45
N ASN A 10 21.84 -21.57 -6.64
CA ASN A 10 22.31 -20.22 -6.92
C ASN A 10 21.16 -19.30 -7.35
N ARG A 11 20.04 -19.35 -6.61
CA ARG A 11 18.97 -18.36 -6.75
C ARG A 11 19.39 -17.15 -5.92
N GLN A 12 19.58 -16.01 -6.58
CA GLN A 12 19.68 -14.71 -5.92
C GLN A 12 18.59 -14.62 -4.84
N PRO A 13 18.89 -14.08 -3.64
CA PRO A 13 17.89 -13.93 -2.60
C PRO A 13 16.74 -13.14 -3.18
N SER A 14 15.59 -13.82 -3.34
CA SER A 14 14.39 -13.22 -3.89
C SER A 14 14.07 -11.96 -3.09
N GLY A 15 13.66 -10.86 -3.74
CA GLY A 15 13.41 -9.56 -3.08
C GLY A 15 12.41 -9.59 -1.90
N PHE A 16 11.72 -10.71 -1.70
CA PHE A 16 10.87 -11.02 -0.55
C PHE A 16 11.63 -11.42 0.73
N VAL A 17 12.94 -11.67 0.65
CA VAL A 17 13.81 -11.99 1.80
C VAL A 17 14.74 -10.82 2.13
N LYS A 18 14.29 -9.58 1.86
CA LYS A 18 15.07 -8.39 2.20
C LYS A 18 15.18 -8.26 3.73
N PRO A 19 16.38 -8.33 4.32
CA PRO A 19 16.56 -8.07 5.74
C PRO A 19 16.13 -6.64 6.04
N THR A 20 15.25 -6.49 7.02
CA THR A 20 14.70 -5.21 7.43
C THR A 20 14.78 -5.14 8.94
N ARG A 21 15.22 -4.00 9.48
CA ARG A 21 15.24 -3.79 10.92
C ARG A 21 13.82 -3.97 11.47
N ILE A 22 13.71 -4.72 12.56
CA ILE A 22 12.44 -4.95 13.29
C ILE A 22 12.39 -4.07 14.55
N SER A 23 11.19 -3.75 15.02
CA SER A 23 11.00 -3.03 16.28
C SER A 23 11.46 -3.87 17.48
N GLU A 24 11.81 -3.20 18.58
CA GLU A 24 12.22 -3.85 19.84
C GLU A 24 11.16 -4.83 20.34
N GLU A 25 9.87 -4.42 20.36
CA GLU A 25 8.76 -5.29 20.76
C GLU A 25 8.68 -6.60 19.94
N LEU A 26 9.00 -6.53 18.64
CA LEU A 26 8.97 -7.69 17.75
C LEU A 26 10.22 -8.56 17.93
N ALA A 27 11.36 -7.95 18.24
CA ALA A 27 12.59 -8.67 18.60
C ALA A 27 12.42 -9.43 19.92
N ASP A 28 11.82 -8.79 20.93
CA ASP A 28 11.51 -9.40 22.22
C ASP A 28 10.56 -10.59 22.07
N PHE A 29 9.51 -10.44 21.25
CA PHE A 29 8.57 -11.54 20.98
C PHE A 29 9.24 -12.74 20.29
N LEU A 30 10.22 -12.50 19.42
CA LEU A 30 10.95 -13.53 18.69
C LEU A 30 12.22 -14.01 19.42
N GLU A 31 12.46 -13.52 20.65
CA GLU A 31 13.66 -13.80 21.45
C GLU A 31 14.96 -13.52 20.66
N LYS A 32 14.98 -12.39 19.94
CA LYS A 32 16.11 -11.90 19.15
C LYS A 32 16.73 -10.65 19.77
N PRO A 33 18.01 -10.38 19.54
CA PRO A 33 18.64 -9.17 20.04
C PRO A 33 18.00 -7.92 19.43
N HIS A 34 17.93 -6.85 20.22
CA HIS A 34 17.37 -5.56 19.80
C HIS A 34 18.16 -5.01 18.61
N GLY A 35 17.44 -4.46 17.62
CA GLY A 35 18.07 -3.96 16.39
C GLY A 35 18.45 -5.05 15.38
N SER A 36 18.06 -6.31 15.61
CA SER A 36 18.18 -7.37 14.59
C SER A 36 17.47 -7.00 13.29
N GLU A 37 18.01 -7.49 12.18
CA GLU A 37 17.38 -7.37 10.87
C GLU A 37 16.79 -8.72 10.45
N MET A 38 15.50 -8.73 10.11
CA MET A 38 14.81 -9.94 9.70
C MET A 38 13.91 -9.68 8.49
N ALA A 39 13.84 -10.65 7.58
CA ALA A 39 12.92 -10.56 6.46
C ALA A 39 11.47 -10.70 6.92
N ARG A 40 10.55 -9.95 6.29
CA ARG A 40 9.11 -10.01 6.59
C ARG A 40 8.53 -11.42 6.44
N THR A 41 9.02 -12.17 5.46
CA THR A 41 8.65 -13.58 5.22
C THR A 41 9.07 -14.49 6.36
N GLN A 42 10.24 -14.23 6.97
CA GLN A 42 10.74 -15.00 8.10
C GLN A 42 9.94 -14.67 9.36
N VAL A 43 9.73 -13.39 9.68
CA VAL A 43 8.90 -12.97 10.81
C VAL A 43 7.50 -13.58 10.76
N THR A 44 6.85 -13.54 9.58
CA THR A 44 5.51 -14.12 9.41
C THR A 44 5.52 -15.63 9.64
N ARG A 45 6.59 -16.32 9.26
CA ARG A 45 6.74 -17.76 9.49
C ARG A 45 6.91 -18.09 10.98
N GLU A 46 7.72 -17.32 11.69
CA GLU A 46 7.93 -17.48 13.13
C GLU A 46 6.61 -17.26 13.88
N ILE A 47 5.88 -16.19 13.57
CA ILE A 47 4.58 -15.89 14.18
C ILE A 47 3.56 -17.00 13.86
N ASN A 48 3.50 -17.50 12.62
CA ASN A 48 2.61 -18.62 12.29
C ASN A 48 2.99 -19.90 13.06
N THR A 49 4.28 -20.12 13.30
CA THR A 49 4.77 -21.26 14.09
C THR A 49 4.36 -21.09 15.54
N TYR A 50 4.52 -19.89 16.11
CA TYR A 50 4.05 -19.55 17.45
C TYR A 50 2.54 -19.77 17.62
N ILE A 51 1.73 -19.25 16.70
CA ILE A 51 0.27 -19.39 16.71
C ILE A 51 -0.15 -20.87 16.71
N ARG A 52 0.54 -21.71 15.93
CA ARG A 52 0.27 -23.15 15.90
C ARG A 52 0.75 -23.87 17.15
N ALA A 53 1.94 -23.52 17.65
CA ALA A 53 2.51 -24.11 18.87
C ALA A 53 1.60 -23.84 20.09
N HIS A 54 0.99 -22.66 20.16
CA HIS A 54 0.07 -22.27 21.22
C HIS A 54 -1.40 -22.59 20.91
N SER A 55 -1.68 -23.31 19.81
CA SER A 55 -3.03 -23.67 19.37
C SER A 55 -4.02 -22.47 19.31
N LEU A 56 -3.52 -21.29 18.96
CA LEU A 56 -4.30 -20.04 18.90
C LEU A 56 -5.15 -19.94 17.64
N ALA A 57 -4.96 -20.85 16.67
CA ALA A 57 -5.73 -20.87 15.44
C ALA A 57 -7.05 -21.63 15.63
N THR A 58 -8.18 -20.96 15.41
CA THR A 58 -9.53 -21.57 15.38
C THR A 58 -10.05 -21.51 13.95
N GLY A 59 -9.54 -22.43 13.11
CA GLY A 59 -9.87 -22.48 11.68
C GLY A 59 -9.26 -21.30 10.90
N ARG A 60 -10.11 -20.34 10.50
CA ARG A 60 -9.70 -19.15 9.73
C ARG A 60 -9.33 -17.95 10.62
N ASN A 61 -9.72 -18.02 11.88
CA ASN A 61 -9.53 -16.97 12.87
C ASN A 61 -8.37 -17.33 13.80
N ILE A 62 -7.73 -16.32 14.36
CA ILE A 62 -6.64 -16.43 15.32
C ILE A 62 -7.15 -15.76 16.59
N ASN A 63 -7.12 -16.49 17.70
CA ASN A 63 -7.42 -15.97 19.03
C ASN A 63 -6.09 -15.58 19.68
N PRO A 64 -5.64 -14.32 19.55
CA PRO A 64 -4.34 -13.91 20.07
C PRO A 64 -4.31 -14.03 21.59
N ASP A 65 -3.20 -14.51 22.12
CA ASP A 65 -2.91 -14.49 23.55
C ASP A 65 -2.47 -13.09 24.00
N ALA A 66 -2.26 -12.90 25.30
CA ALA A 66 -1.83 -11.62 25.86
C ALA A 66 -0.53 -11.11 25.23
N LYS A 67 0.42 -12.01 24.88
CA LYS A 67 1.68 -11.63 24.23
C LYS A 67 1.46 -11.13 22.81
N LEU A 68 0.66 -11.85 22.01
CA LEU A 68 0.38 -11.47 20.63
C LEU A 68 -0.48 -10.19 20.55
N LEU A 69 -1.41 -10.00 21.50
CA LEU A 69 -2.19 -8.77 21.65
C LEU A 69 -1.30 -7.56 21.99
N ALA A 70 -0.38 -7.72 22.96
CA ALA A 70 0.54 -6.65 23.36
C ALA A 70 1.45 -6.21 22.20
N LEU A 71 1.92 -7.18 21.41
CA LEU A 71 2.71 -6.92 20.22
C LEU A 71 1.90 -6.17 19.15
N LEU A 72 0.78 -6.73 18.70
CA LEU A 72 0.06 -6.23 17.53
C LEU A 72 -0.86 -5.04 17.82
N LYS A 73 -1.08 -4.70 19.10
CA LYS A 73 -1.91 -3.57 19.56
C LYS A 73 -3.28 -3.55 18.87
N ILE A 74 -3.88 -4.73 18.73
CA ILE A 74 -5.14 -4.91 18.00
C ILE A 74 -6.29 -4.44 18.90
N PRO A 75 -7.24 -3.64 18.38
CA PRO A 75 -8.45 -3.32 19.11
C PRO A 75 -9.30 -4.57 19.37
N SER A 76 -9.89 -4.68 20.55
CA SER A 76 -10.71 -5.83 20.96
C SER A 76 -11.95 -6.09 20.09
N ASN A 77 -12.35 -5.12 19.26
CA ASN A 77 -13.47 -5.22 18.33
C ASN A 77 -13.08 -5.78 16.94
N VAL A 78 -11.83 -6.24 16.76
CA VAL A 78 -11.37 -6.76 15.47
C VAL A 78 -10.96 -8.21 15.59
N GLU A 79 -11.54 -9.05 14.73
CA GLU A 79 -11.13 -10.45 14.58
C GLU A 79 -9.78 -10.54 13.87
N LEU A 80 -8.80 -11.18 14.51
CA LEU A 80 -7.50 -11.43 13.90
C LEU A 80 -7.58 -12.67 12.98
N THR A 81 -7.07 -12.53 11.76
CA THR A 81 -7.00 -13.57 10.73
C THR A 81 -5.63 -13.53 10.06
N TYR A 82 -5.26 -14.58 9.33
CA TYR A 82 -3.99 -14.58 8.59
C TYR A 82 -3.90 -13.46 7.53
N PHE A 83 -5.05 -12.99 7.04
CA PHE A 83 -5.13 -11.92 6.04
C PHE A 83 -4.80 -10.55 6.63
N ASN A 84 -5.38 -10.20 7.78
CA ASN A 84 -5.13 -8.91 8.42
C ASN A 84 -3.88 -8.90 9.32
N LEU A 85 -3.35 -10.06 9.72
CA LEU A 85 -2.10 -10.17 10.48
C LEU A 85 -0.96 -9.37 9.82
N GLN A 86 -0.82 -9.45 8.49
CA GLN A 86 0.21 -8.70 7.77
C GLN A 86 0.05 -7.18 7.88
N ARG A 87 -1.19 -6.68 7.99
CA ARG A 87 -1.48 -5.24 8.17
C ARG A 87 -0.99 -4.77 9.53
N TYR A 88 -1.30 -5.52 10.58
CA TYR A 88 -0.90 -5.20 11.96
C TYR A 88 0.59 -5.41 12.22
N MET A 89 1.25 -6.31 11.50
CA MET A 89 2.70 -6.44 11.59
C MET A 89 3.45 -5.31 10.89
N SER A 90 2.83 -4.59 9.94
CA SER A 90 3.53 -3.61 9.11
C SER A 90 4.23 -2.48 9.87
N PRO A 91 3.66 -1.90 10.94
CA PRO A 91 4.30 -0.86 11.73
C PRO A 91 5.55 -1.33 12.49
N HIS A 92 5.69 -2.64 12.73
CA HIS A 92 6.84 -3.22 13.43
C HIS A 92 8.08 -3.43 12.54
N PHE A 93 7.97 -3.10 11.25
CA PHE A 93 9.11 -3.08 10.35
C PHE A 93 9.51 -1.63 10.08
N TYR A 94 10.76 -1.31 10.34
CA TYR A 94 11.31 -0.04 9.89
C TYR A 94 11.27 -0.05 8.37
N LYS A 95 10.53 0.89 7.79
CA LYS A 95 10.56 1.06 6.34
C LYS A 95 12.00 1.43 6.01
N ASN A 96 12.72 0.49 5.41
CA ASN A 96 14.07 0.72 4.92
C ASN A 96 13.91 1.63 3.70
N VAL A 97 13.73 2.93 3.97
CA VAL A 97 13.86 4.00 3.00
C VAL A 97 15.33 3.96 2.62
N LYS A 98 15.68 3.08 1.67
CA LYS A 98 16.71 3.49 0.73
C LYS A 98 16.11 4.71 0.08
N GLU A 99 16.59 5.86 0.51
CA GLU A 99 16.54 7.08 -0.27
C GLU A 99 17.01 6.70 -1.67
N ASN A 100 16.05 6.54 -2.58
CA ASN A 100 16.15 7.35 -3.76
C ASN A 100 15.80 8.77 -3.27
N PRO A 101 16.70 9.77 -3.34
CA PRO A 101 16.45 11.10 -2.83
C PRO A 101 15.42 11.84 -3.70
N GLN A 102 14.15 11.43 -3.59
CA GLN A 102 12.96 12.17 -3.98
C GLN A 102 11.83 11.71 -3.07
N SER A 103 11.82 12.18 -1.82
CA SER A 103 10.62 12.55 -1.05
C SER A 103 10.95 12.68 0.44
N ASN A 104 11.48 13.85 0.79
CA ASN A 104 10.98 14.73 1.85
C ASN A 104 12.12 15.38 2.61
N GLU A 105 12.59 16.51 2.09
CA GLU A 105 12.87 17.71 2.89
C GLU A 105 12.88 19.00 2.04
N GLU A 106 12.86 18.91 0.70
CA GLU A 106 12.82 20.08 -0.20
C GLU A 106 11.56 20.14 -1.08
N THR A 107 10.33 20.26 -0.56
CA THR A 107 9.17 20.53 -1.45
C THR A 107 8.07 21.38 -0.80
N LYS A 108 8.42 22.45 -0.08
CA LYS A 108 7.43 23.55 0.08
C LYS A 108 7.38 24.41 -1.17
N ASP A 109 8.55 24.70 -1.77
CA ASP A 109 8.65 25.56 -2.95
C ASP A 109 8.31 24.85 -4.26
N GLU A 110 8.79 23.61 -4.48
CA GLU A 110 8.39 22.83 -5.68
C GLU A 110 6.90 22.48 -5.68
N MET A 111 6.33 22.21 -4.51
CA MET A 111 4.91 21.89 -4.39
C MET A 111 4.03 23.15 -4.44
N ALA A 112 4.59 24.34 -4.18
CA ALA A 112 3.96 25.62 -4.48
C ALA A 112 3.95 25.88 -5.99
N GLN A 113 5.08 25.64 -6.67
CA GLN A 113 5.17 25.77 -8.13
C GLN A 113 4.25 24.78 -8.86
N LEU A 114 4.25 23.50 -8.46
CA LEU A 114 3.32 22.49 -9.00
C LEU A 114 1.86 22.80 -8.66
N LYS A 115 1.56 23.43 -7.52
CA LYS A 115 0.19 23.88 -7.20
C LYS A 115 -0.22 25.07 -8.05
N GLU A 116 0.69 25.99 -8.34
CA GLU A 116 0.46 27.16 -9.18
C GLU A 116 0.27 26.76 -10.65
N GLU A 117 1.09 25.83 -11.14
CA GLU A 117 0.96 25.23 -12.47
C GLU A 117 -0.33 24.40 -12.60
N MET A 118 -0.68 23.62 -11.56
CA MET A 118 -1.96 22.92 -11.48
C MET A 118 -3.17 23.87 -11.43
N LEU A 119 -3.01 25.07 -10.83
CA LEU A 119 -4.07 26.07 -10.76
C LEU A 119 -4.28 26.70 -12.14
N GLN A 120 -3.20 27.07 -12.83
CA GLN A 120 -3.26 27.53 -14.21
C GLN A 120 -3.89 26.48 -15.13
N MET A 121 -3.48 25.22 -15.02
CA MET A 121 -4.03 24.15 -15.83
C MET A 121 -5.53 23.88 -15.54
N LYS A 122 -5.97 24.07 -14.29
CA LYS A 122 -7.41 24.02 -13.92
C LYS A 122 -8.20 25.20 -14.47
N GLU A 123 -7.62 26.40 -14.47
CA GLU A 123 -8.22 27.61 -15.04
C GLU A 123 -8.38 27.47 -16.56
N GLU A 124 -7.36 26.96 -17.25
CA GLU A 124 -7.39 26.67 -18.68
C GLU A 124 -8.43 25.59 -19.02
N MET A 125 -8.49 24.50 -18.25
CA MET A 125 -9.51 23.45 -18.44
C MET A 125 -10.94 23.97 -18.21
N LYS A 126 -11.11 24.91 -17.27
CA LYS A 126 -12.41 25.57 -17.03
C LYS A 126 -12.81 26.47 -18.20
N GLN A 127 -11.87 27.22 -18.78
CA GLN A 127 -12.13 28.04 -19.97
C GLN A 127 -12.41 27.19 -21.22
N LEU A 128 -11.69 26.07 -21.39
CA LEU A 128 -11.92 25.12 -22.47
C LEU A 128 -13.33 24.53 -22.38
N ASN A 129 -13.76 24.10 -21.19
CA ASN A 129 -15.11 23.59 -20.97
C ASN A 129 -16.20 24.65 -21.17
N ALA A 130 -15.94 25.92 -20.81
CA ALA A 130 -16.85 27.03 -21.08
C ALA A 130 -16.99 27.31 -22.59
N SER A 131 -15.88 27.30 -23.34
CA SER A 131 -15.87 27.49 -24.79
C SER A 131 -16.55 26.33 -25.53
N ILE A 132 -16.35 25.09 -25.07
CA ILE A 132 -17.09 23.92 -25.56
C ILE A 132 -18.60 24.10 -25.31
N GLY A 133 -18.98 24.61 -24.13
CA GLY A 133 -20.38 24.93 -23.81
C GLY A 133 -21.01 25.95 -24.76
N GLU A 134 -20.28 27.02 -25.13
CA GLU A 134 -20.75 27.99 -26.12
C GLU A 134 -20.83 27.42 -27.54
N LEU A 135 -19.85 26.60 -27.94
CA LEU A 135 -19.87 25.88 -29.23
C LEU A 135 -21.05 24.92 -29.33
N LEU A 136 -21.41 24.24 -28.24
CA LEU A 136 -22.58 23.36 -28.20
C LEU A 136 -23.89 24.17 -28.27
N LYS A 137 -23.98 25.32 -27.60
CA LYS A 137 -25.14 26.24 -27.73
C LYS A 137 -25.29 26.81 -29.14
N ARG A 138 -24.18 27.18 -29.79
CA ARG A 138 -24.19 27.63 -31.20
C ARG A 138 -24.60 26.51 -32.15
N LYS A 139 -24.09 25.28 -31.94
CA LYS A 139 -24.53 24.12 -32.74
C LYS A 139 -26.02 23.82 -32.55
N ALA A 140 -26.54 23.93 -31.33
CA ALA A 140 -27.98 23.76 -31.07
C ALA A 140 -28.82 24.83 -31.78
N SER A 141 -28.40 26.10 -31.77
CA SER A 141 -29.10 27.19 -32.46
C SER A 141 -29.07 27.04 -33.99
N VAL A 142 -27.98 26.51 -34.56
CA VAL A 142 -27.90 26.18 -36.00
C VAL A 142 -28.87 25.03 -36.34
N VAL A 143 -28.98 24.01 -35.48
CA VAL A 143 -29.95 22.91 -35.65
C VAL A 143 -31.39 23.42 -35.59
N GLU A 144 -31.74 24.26 -34.60
CA GLU A 144 -33.07 24.88 -34.51
C GLU A 144 -33.38 25.77 -35.74
N TYR A 145 -32.40 26.51 -36.25
CA TYR A 145 -32.55 27.30 -37.48
C TYR A 145 -32.88 26.42 -38.69
N PHE A 146 -32.25 25.26 -38.83
CA PHE A 146 -32.53 24.30 -39.91
C PHE A 146 -33.87 23.57 -39.73
N GLU A 147 -34.29 23.28 -38.50
CA GLU A 147 -35.58 22.64 -38.22
C GLU A 147 -36.77 23.58 -38.49
N ASN A 148 -36.67 24.87 -38.12
CA ASN A 148 -37.71 25.85 -38.43
C ASN A 148 -37.85 26.14 -39.93
N ARG A 149 -36.78 25.99 -40.72
CA ARG A 149 -36.81 26.19 -42.18
C ARG A 149 -37.48 25.03 -42.94
N LYS A 150 -37.69 23.87 -42.30
CA LYS A 150 -38.43 22.71 -42.86
C LYS A 150 -39.95 22.77 -42.61
N LYS A 151 -40.43 23.76 -41.86
CA LYS A 151 -41.86 23.96 -41.52
C LYS A 151 -42.55 25.07 -42.33
N ILE A 152 -41.86 25.65 -43.32
CA ILE A 152 -42.40 26.58 -44.32
C ILE A 152 -42.38 25.85 -45.67
#